data_AF-A0A414RD06-F1
#
_entry.id   AF-A0A414RD06-F1
#
_cell.length_a   1.000
_cell.length_b   1.000
_cell.length_c   1.000
_cell.angle_alpha   90.00
_cell.angle_beta   90.00
_cell.angle_gamma   90.00
#
_symmetry.space_group_name_H-M   'P 1'
#
loop_
_entity.id
_entity.type
_entity.pdbx_description
1 polymer ?
#
loop_
_entity_poly.entity_id
_entity_poly.type
_entity_poly.pdbx_seq_one_letter_code
_entity_poly.pdbx_strand_id
1 'polypeptide(L)'
;MSKRAYIFYLLVLIIGFGIAYVSGIRFGTNNNVNKYTENKSINTNSLTDENSEVEGYWIIAVDNKLNVYKKDKKTIMAETDIDISDFSLKEKNMLQNGVYYENAEELFKYLESNTS
;
A
#
# COMPACT_ATOMS: atom_id res chain seq x y z
N MET A 1 28.26 29.73 -29.71
CA MET A 1 27.87 28.61 -28.83
C MET A 1 27.02 27.64 -29.64
N SER A 2 27.53 26.43 -29.91
CA SER A 2 26.90 25.48 -30.82
C SER A 2 25.60 24.92 -30.24
N LYS A 3 24.50 24.91 -31.01
CA LYS A 3 23.17 24.39 -30.59
C LYS A 3 23.23 22.98 -29.97
N ARG A 4 24.21 22.18 -30.39
CA ARG A 4 24.49 20.83 -29.86
C ARG A 4 24.98 20.83 -28.40
N ALA A 5 25.70 21.87 -27.98
CA ALA A 5 26.13 22.02 -26.59
C ALA A 5 24.94 22.32 -25.68
N TYR A 6 23.97 23.12 -26.13
CA TYR A 6 22.76 23.43 -25.35
C TYR A 6 21.91 22.18 -25.09
N ILE A 7 21.75 21.31 -26.10
CA ILE A 7 21.06 20.02 -25.95
C ILE A 7 21.73 19.15 -24.88
N PHE A 8 23.06 19.15 -24.84
CA PHE A 8 23.82 18.35 -23.87
C PHE A 8 23.66 18.89 -22.44
N TYR A 9 23.73 20.22 -22.26
CA TYR A 9 23.47 20.84 -20.96
C TYR A 9 22.05 20.62 -20.47
N LEU A 10 21.06 20.64 -21.36
CA LEU A 10 19.66 20.36 -21.01
C LEU A 10 19.48 18.93 -20.49
N LEU A 11 20.11 17.94 -21.15
CA LEU A 11 20.07 16.54 -20.72
C LEU A 11 20.72 16.33 -19.35
N VAL A 12 21.89 16.93 -19.12
CA VAL A 12 22.59 16.83 -17.82
C VAL A 12 21.78 17.47 -16.70
N LEU A 13 21.08 18.58 -16.98
CA LEU A 13 20.23 19.26 -15.99
C LEU A 13 19.01 18.41 -15.58
N ILE A 14 18.35 17.76 -16.54
CA ILE A 14 17.19 16.89 -16.27
C ILE A 14 17.61 15.65 -15.46
N ILE A 15 18.74 15.03 -15.82
CA ILE A 15 19.26 13.84 -15.11
C ILE A 15 19.73 14.22 -13.70
N GLY A 16 20.40 15.36 -13.54
CA GLY A 16 20.83 15.85 -12.23
C GLY A 16 19.68 16.14 -11.27
N PHE A 17 18.60 16.76 -11.77
CA PHE A 17 17.38 16.97 -10.98
C PHE A 17 16.66 15.67 -10.61
N GLY A 18 16.64 14.69 -11.53
CA GLY A 18 16.03 13.38 -11.26
C GLY A 18 16.70 12.63 -10.10
N ILE A 19 18.03 12.63 -10.04
CA ILE A 19 18.77 11.97 -8.95
C ILE A 19 18.56 12.68 -7.62
N ALA A 20 18.61 14.02 -7.60
CA ALA A 20 18.37 14.81 -6.39
C ALA A 20 16.93 14.63 -5.86
N TYR A 21 15.94 14.55 -6.76
CA TYR A 21 14.55 14.27 -6.41
C TYR A 21 14.43 12.89 -5.76
N VAL A 22 14.98 11.83 -6.35
CA VAL A 22 14.91 10.45 -5.83
C VAL A 22 15.67 10.27 -4.51
N SER A 23 16.85 10.88 -4.35
CA SER A 23 17.61 10.84 -3.10
C SER A 23 16.94 11.65 -1.98
N GLY A 24 16.29 12.76 -2.30
CA GLY A 24 15.54 13.58 -1.34
C GLY A 24 14.34 12.84 -0.72
N ILE A 25 13.63 12.00 -1.48
CA ILE A 25 12.49 11.23 -0.95
C ILE A 25 12.92 10.10 0.00
N ARG A 26 14.15 9.60 -0.11
CA ARG A 26 14.68 8.55 0.78
C ARG A 26 15.37 9.08 2.04
N PHE A 27 15.82 10.34 2.05
CA PHE A 27 16.50 10.93 3.22
C PHE A 27 15.54 11.52 4.27
N GLY A 28 14.22 11.51 4.00
CA GLY A 28 13.18 11.96 4.94
C GLY A 28 12.38 10.84 5.63
N THR A 29 12.74 9.57 5.48
CA THR A 29 12.06 8.46 6.17
C THR A 29 12.99 7.79 7.18
N ASN A 30 13.22 8.52 8.26
CA ASN A 30 13.84 8.04 9.48
C ASN A 30 12.76 7.38 10.34
N ASN A 31 12.98 6.10 10.58
CA ASN A 31 12.58 5.36 11.77
C ASN A 31 11.10 4.96 11.87
N ASN A 32 10.79 3.73 11.47
CA ASN A 32 10.09 2.80 12.36
C ASN A 32 10.54 1.37 12.01
N VAL A 33 11.71 0.99 12.52
CA VAL A 33 12.02 -0.42 12.76
C VAL A 33 11.15 -0.83 13.95
N ASN A 34 9.88 -1.13 13.69
CA ASN A 34 9.08 -1.88 14.65
C ASN A 34 9.44 -3.33 14.47
N LYS A 35 10.39 -3.73 15.32
CA LYS A 35 10.72 -5.12 15.64
C LYS A 35 9.42 -5.90 15.78
N TYR A 36 9.30 -6.98 15.02
CA TYR A 36 8.47 -8.11 15.38
C TYR A 36 8.74 -8.45 16.85
N THR A 37 7.78 -8.13 17.71
CA THR A 37 7.70 -8.68 19.06
C THR A 37 6.37 -9.39 19.14
N GLU A 38 6.49 -10.70 19.07
CA GLU A 38 5.50 -11.71 19.34
C GLU A 38 4.76 -11.46 20.68
N ASN A 39 3.45 -11.72 20.64
CA ASN A 39 2.50 -11.93 21.75
C ASN A 39 2.26 -10.79 22.77
N LYS A 40 0.98 -10.40 22.92
CA LYS A 40 0.20 -10.50 24.17
C LYS A 40 -1.20 -9.90 23.96
N SER A 41 -2.21 -10.71 24.23
CA SER A 41 -3.61 -10.31 24.33
C SER A 41 -3.81 -9.15 25.31
N ILE A 42 -4.77 -8.26 25.02
CA ILE A 42 -5.82 -7.75 25.93
C ILE A 42 -6.41 -6.44 25.36
N ASN A 43 -7.74 -6.44 25.24
CA ASN A 43 -8.66 -5.31 25.04
C ASN A 43 -8.12 -3.93 25.41
N THR A 44 -8.33 -2.94 24.52
CA THR A 44 -8.50 -1.56 24.96
C THR A 44 -9.37 -0.80 23.97
N ASN A 45 -10.50 -0.31 24.46
CA ASN A 45 -11.33 0.69 23.80
C ASN A 45 -10.45 1.85 23.35
N SER A 46 -10.33 2.11 22.04
CA SER A 46 -9.72 3.34 21.55
C SER A 46 -10.82 4.26 21.08
N LEU A 47 -11.28 5.10 22.01
CA LEU A 47 -11.92 6.36 21.65
C LEU A 47 -10.87 7.27 21.00
N THR A 48 -11.33 7.91 19.93
CA THR A 48 -10.92 9.23 19.42
C THR A 48 -9.47 9.43 18.95
N ASP A 49 -9.30 9.73 17.67
CA ASP A 49 -8.76 11.03 17.29
C ASP A 49 -9.24 11.48 15.89
N GLU A 50 -9.45 12.77 15.81
CA GLU A 50 -10.15 13.53 14.78
C GLU A 50 -9.29 13.68 13.52
N ASN A 51 -9.53 12.83 12.53
CA ASN A 51 -9.45 13.22 11.12
C ASN A 51 -10.27 12.19 10.36
N SER A 52 -11.54 12.49 10.05
CA SER A 52 -12.36 11.65 9.19
C SER A 52 -11.84 11.73 7.74
N GLU A 53 -10.60 11.32 7.53
CA GLU A 53 -10.16 10.83 6.24
C GLU A 53 -11.17 9.76 5.86
N VAL A 54 -11.93 10.03 4.80
CA VAL A 54 -12.97 9.14 4.29
C VAL A 54 -12.41 7.72 4.27
N GLU A 55 -12.89 6.90 5.21
CA GLU A 55 -12.43 5.53 5.37
C GLU A 55 -12.64 4.79 4.05
N GLY A 56 -11.71 3.90 3.73
CA GLY A 56 -11.67 3.25 2.43
C GLY A 56 -10.49 2.31 2.32
N TYR A 57 -10.78 1.08 1.92
CA TYR A 57 -9.82 0.00 1.88
C TYR A 57 -9.88 -0.70 0.54
N TRP A 58 -8.72 -1.16 0.06
CA TRP A 58 -8.62 -1.98 -1.13
C TRP A 58 -8.08 -3.35 -0.76
N ILE A 59 -8.72 -4.41 -1.24
CA ILE A 59 -8.18 -5.76 -1.19
C ILE A 59 -7.59 -6.09 -2.55
N ILE A 60 -6.32 -6.49 -2.58
CA ILE A 60 -5.62 -6.86 -3.81
C ILE A 60 -4.91 -8.20 -3.60
N ALA A 61 -5.01 -9.08 -4.59
CA ALA A 61 -4.24 -10.31 -4.61
C ALA A 61 -2.81 -10.05 -5.10
N VAL A 62 -1.82 -10.38 -4.27
CA VAL A 62 -0.39 -10.35 -4.62
C VAL A 62 0.22 -11.69 -4.22
N ASP A 63 0.95 -12.32 -5.14
CA ASP A 63 1.58 -13.63 -4.91
C ASP A 63 0.63 -14.67 -4.32
N ASN A 64 -0.60 -14.67 -4.83
CA ASN A 64 -1.67 -15.60 -4.45
C ASN A 64 -2.17 -15.47 -3.00
N LYS A 65 -1.85 -14.36 -2.33
CA LYS A 65 -2.38 -13.97 -1.03
C LYS A 65 -3.12 -12.63 -1.10
N LEU A 66 -4.05 -12.40 -0.15
CA LEU A 66 -4.74 -11.13 -0.05
C LEU A 66 -3.94 -10.10 0.75
N ASN A 67 -3.84 -8.89 0.21
CA ASN A 67 -3.27 -7.74 0.89
C ASN A 67 -4.29 -6.61 0.98
N VAL A 68 -4.35 -5.95 2.13
CA VAL A 68 -5.22 -4.81 2.40
C VAL A 68 -4.41 -3.53 2.27
N TYR A 69 -4.90 -2.62 1.44
CA TYR A 69 -4.33 -1.29 1.21
C TYR A 69 -5.27 -0.21 1.71
N LYS A 70 -4.72 0.95 2.05
CA LYS A 70 -5.50 2.18 2.23
C LYS A 70 -6.15 2.61 0.92
N LYS A 71 -7.08 3.57 1.01
CA LYS A 71 -7.74 4.23 -0.14
C LYS A 71 -6.79 4.70 -1.25
N ASP A 72 -5.55 5.04 -0.90
CA ASP A 72 -4.49 5.44 -1.83
C ASP A 72 -3.98 4.31 -2.75
N LYS A 73 -4.36 3.05 -2.47
CA LYS A 73 -3.95 1.83 -3.18
C LYS A 73 -2.43 1.60 -3.22
N LYS A 74 -1.69 2.24 -2.31
CA LYS A 74 -0.22 2.21 -2.25
C LYS A 74 0.27 1.78 -0.89
N THR A 75 -0.36 2.29 0.17
CA THR A 75 0.01 1.98 1.55
C THR A 75 -0.63 0.66 1.95
N ILE A 76 0.19 -0.37 2.14
CA ILE A 76 -0.25 -1.65 2.72
C ILE A 76 -0.59 -1.42 4.19
N MET A 77 -1.82 -1.76 4.58
CA MET A 77 -2.28 -1.77 5.97
C MET A 77 -2.08 -3.12 6.63
N ALA A 78 -2.35 -4.20 5.90
CA ALA A 78 -2.22 -5.57 6.40
C ALA A 78 -1.90 -6.53 5.25
N GLU A 79 -1.02 -7.47 5.52
CA GLU A 79 -0.83 -8.66 4.70
C GLU A 79 -1.62 -9.79 5.36
N THR A 80 -2.40 -10.55 4.59
CA THR A 80 -3.17 -11.67 5.12
C THR A 80 -2.61 -12.99 4.63
N ASP A 81 -2.83 -14.04 5.42
CA ASP A 81 -2.48 -15.41 5.03
C ASP A 81 -3.58 -16.12 4.24
N ILE A 82 -4.59 -15.38 3.78
CA ILE A 82 -5.69 -15.94 2.97
C ILE A 82 -5.16 -16.26 1.58
N ASP A 83 -5.06 -17.56 1.29
CA ASP A 83 -4.65 -18.09 0.00
C ASP A 83 -5.84 -18.07 -0.98
N ILE A 84 -5.65 -17.46 -2.16
CA ILE A 84 -6.67 -17.37 -3.19
C ILE A 84 -6.60 -18.51 -4.22
N SER A 85 -5.78 -19.54 -4.01
CA SER A 85 -5.59 -20.69 -4.93
C SER A 85 -6.90 -21.34 -5.36
N ASP A 86 -7.84 -21.47 -4.43
CA ASP A 86 -9.10 -22.16 -4.66
C ASP A 86 -10.21 -21.22 -5.17
N PHE A 87 -9.93 -19.92 -5.29
CA PHE A 87 -10.90 -18.94 -5.76
C PHE A 87 -11.17 -19.13 -7.26
N SER A 88 -12.38 -18.77 -7.69
CA SER A 88 -12.72 -18.83 -9.10
C SER A 88 -11.84 -17.87 -9.92
N LEU A 89 -11.62 -18.19 -11.20
CA LEU A 89 -10.85 -17.32 -12.10
C LEU A 89 -11.43 -15.89 -12.16
N LYS A 90 -12.76 -15.77 -12.06
CA LYS A 90 -13.45 -14.49 -12.01
C LYS A 90 -13.04 -13.67 -10.78
N GLU A 91 -13.06 -14.28 -9.60
CA GLU A 91 -12.69 -13.61 -8.34
C GLU A 91 -11.21 -13.23 -8.32
N LYS A 92 -10.33 -14.13 -8.78
CA LYS A 92 -8.90 -13.84 -8.93
C LYS A 92 -8.67 -12.62 -9.82
N ASN A 93 -9.36 -12.53 -10.95
CA ASN A 93 -9.25 -11.38 -11.85
C ASN A 93 -9.79 -10.08 -11.22
N MET A 94 -10.86 -10.16 -10.41
CA MET A 94 -11.36 -8.99 -9.67
C MET A 94 -10.34 -8.54 -8.61
N LEU A 95 -9.76 -9.48 -7.87
CA LEU A 95 -8.78 -9.21 -6.82
C LEU A 95 -7.44 -8.73 -7.37
N GLN A 96 -7.03 -9.14 -8.58
CA GLN A 96 -5.87 -8.56 -9.27
C GLN A 96 -6.08 -7.08 -9.61
N ASN A 97 -7.30 -6.71 -10.01
CA ASN A 97 -7.66 -5.30 -10.27
C ASN A 97 -7.91 -4.51 -8.98
N GLY A 98 -8.16 -5.21 -7.88
CA GLY A 98 -8.48 -4.68 -6.56
C GLY A 98 -9.97 -4.47 -6.35
N VAL A 99 -10.44 -4.80 -5.14
CA VAL A 99 -11.83 -4.61 -4.70
C VAL A 99 -11.86 -3.55 -3.60
N TYR A 100 -12.74 -2.56 -3.72
CA TYR A 100 -12.86 -1.45 -2.78
C TYR A 100 -13.96 -1.69 -1.75
N TYR A 101 -13.70 -1.31 -0.51
CA TYR A 101 -14.63 -1.33 0.62
C TYR A 101 -14.64 0.03 1.30
N GLU A 102 -15.84 0.55 1.58
CA GLU A 102 -16.02 1.92 2.11
C GLU A 102 -15.71 2.02 3.61
N ASN A 103 -15.79 0.91 4.35
CA ASN A 103 -15.58 0.90 5.79
C ASN A 103 -14.86 -0.38 6.22
N ALA A 104 -14.31 -0.36 7.44
CA ALA A 104 -13.56 -1.48 7.98
C ALA A 104 -14.45 -2.70 8.26
N GLU A 105 -15.72 -2.50 8.62
CA GLU A 105 -16.64 -3.58 8.96
C GLU A 105 -16.91 -4.52 7.75
N GLU A 106 -17.19 -3.96 6.57
CA GLU A 106 -17.39 -4.74 5.35
C GLU A 106 -16.12 -5.47 4.92
N LEU A 107 -14.96 -4.81 5.04
CA LEU A 107 -13.66 -5.42 4.81
C LEU A 107 -13.47 -6.64 5.74
N PHE A 108 -13.67 -6.47 7.04
CA PHE A 108 -13.49 -7.54 8.01
C PHE A 108 -14.43 -8.71 7.75
N LYS A 109 -15.72 -8.46 7.49
CA LYS A 109 -16.69 -9.51 7.13
C LYS A 109 -16.24 -10.32 5.92
N TYR A 110 -15.70 -9.66 4.90
CA TYR A 110 -15.17 -10.35 3.73
C TYR A 110 -13.96 -11.22 4.08
N LEU A 111 -12.99 -10.68 4.82
CA LEU A 111 -11.79 -11.42 5.21
C LEU A 111 -12.14 -12.63 6.10
N GLU A 112 -13.05 -12.46 7.05
CA GLU A 112 -13.56 -13.55 7.90
C GLU A 112 -14.25 -14.63 7.07
N SER A 113 -15.08 -14.27 6.09
CA SER A 113 -15.76 -15.26 5.24
C SER A 113 -14.80 -16.11 4.37
N ASN A 114 -13.57 -15.63 4.16
CA ASN A 114 -12.55 -16.28 3.34
C ASN A 114 -11.38 -16.85 4.18
N THR A 115 -11.41 -16.67 5.50
CA THR A 115 -10.46 -17.29 6.43
C THR A 115 -11.14 -18.52 7.02
N SER A 116 -10.98 -19.67 6.36
CA SER A 116 -11.57 -20.94 6.80
C SER A 116 -10.53 -21.91 7.35
#